data_AF-A0A564Z6M4-F1
#
_entry.id   AF-A0A564Z6M4-F1
#
_cell.length_a   1.000
_cell.length_b   1.000
_cell.length_c   1.000
_cell.angle_alpha   90.00
_cell.angle_beta   90.00
_cell.angle_gamma   90.00
#
_symmetry.space_group_name_H-M   'P 1'
#
loop_
_entity.id
_entity.type
_entity.pdbx_description
1 polymer ?
#
loop_
_entity_poly.entity_id
_entity_poly.type
_entity_poly.pdbx_seq_one_letter_code
_entity_poly.pdbx_strand_id
1 'polypeptide(L)'
;MPRIVHFANVTQKSSQNPYDDLKAAILQHTQPSAAERVEKLLQLECIGDLKPTALLYRMKLLAPRECFDTDFWKLLYFKKLPFYIQPILANALKTKPI
;
A
#
# COMPACT_ATOMS: atom_id res chain seq x y z
N MET A 1 9.85 -12.93 -11.39
CA MET A 1 11.16 -13.56 -11.05
C MET A 1 11.15 -13.86 -9.56
N PRO A 2 11.26 -15.12 -9.11
CA PRO A 2 11.30 -15.44 -7.69
C PRO A 2 12.60 -14.87 -7.07
N ARG A 3 12.45 -14.11 -5.98
CA ARG A 3 13.57 -13.51 -5.24
C ARG A 3 14.21 -14.60 -4.38
N ILE A 4 15.15 -15.35 -4.96
CA ILE A 4 15.90 -16.41 -4.25
C ILE A 4 16.76 -15.72 -3.19
N VAL A 5 16.47 -15.96 -1.91
CA VAL A 5 17.23 -15.45 -0.78
C VAL A 5 18.59 -16.13 -0.72
N HIS A 6 19.65 -15.38 -0.99
CA HIS A 6 21.02 -15.89 -0.87
C HIS A 6 21.43 -15.79 0.61
N PHE A 7 21.26 -16.88 1.37
CA PHE A 7 21.58 -16.96 2.80
C PHE A 7 23.07 -16.75 3.15
N ALA A 8 23.94 -16.57 2.14
CA ALA A 8 25.39 -16.41 2.30
C ALA A 8 25.80 -15.15 3.10
N ASN A 9 24.94 -14.14 3.22
CA ASN A 9 25.21 -12.95 4.04
C ASN A 9 25.12 -13.19 5.56
N VAL A 10 24.52 -14.30 6.01
CA VAL A 10 24.31 -14.57 7.45
C VAL A 10 25.62 -14.95 8.17
N THR A 11 26.64 -15.41 7.42
CA THR A 11 27.95 -15.80 7.97
C THR A 11 29.00 -14.68 7.93
N GLN A 12 28.66 -13.47 7.47
CA GLN A 12 29.63 -12.38 7.32
C GLN A 12 29.93 -11.69 8.66
N LYS A 13 31.20 -11.30 8.82
CA LYS A 13 31.89 -10.79 10.01
C LYS A 13 30.98 -9.99 10.97
N SER A 14 30.95 -10.44 12.23
CA SER A 14 30.14 -9.89 13.31
C SER A 14 30.24 -8.36 13.39
N SER A 15 29.16 -7.68 13.03
CA SER A 15 28.94 -6.31 13.47
C SER A 15 28.72 -6.28 14.98
N GLN A 16 28.68 -5.09 15.57
CA GLN A 16 28.37 -4.94 16.99
C GLN A 16 26.98 -5.51 17.38
N ASN A 17 26.03 -5.64 16.45
CA ASN A 17 24.68 -6.16 16.69
C ASN A 17 24.22 -7.09 15.55
N PRO A 18 24.71 -8.34 15.50
CA PRO A 18 24.41 -9.27 14.40
C PRO A 18 22.91 -9.58 14.26
N TYR A 19 22.15 -9.47 15.35
CA TYR A 19 20.70 -9.71 15.34
C TYR A 19 19.92 -8.58 14.65
N ASP A 20 20.34 -7.33 14.84
CA ASP A 20 19.68 -6.19 14.20
C ASP A 20 20.02 -6.12 12.71
N ASP A 21 21.24 -6.49 12.33
CA ASP A 21 21.63 -6.63 10.93
C ASP A 21 20.84 -7.74 10.22
N LEU A 22 20.68 -8.89 10.88
CA LEU A 22 19.87 -9.99 10.35
C LEU A 22 18.41 -9.55 10.17
N LYS A 23 17.83 -8.85 11.15
CA LYS A 23 16.48 -8.29 11.03
C LYS A 23 16.38 -7.31 9.86
N ALA A 24 17.33 -6.39 9.73
CA ALA A 24 17.35 -5.41 8.66
C ALA A 24 17.44 -6.08 7.29
N ALA A 25 18.32 -7.08 7.14
CA ALA A 25 18.46 -7.86 5.91
C ALA A 25 17.17 -8.63 5.57
N ILE A 26 16.55 -9.30 6.56
CA ILE A 26 15.26 -9.99 6.36
C ILE A 26 14.20 -9.00 5.90
N LEU A 27 14.06 -7.85 6.56
CA LEU A 27 13.09 -6.82 6.17
C LEU A 27 13.35 -6.31 4.75
N GLN A 28 14.61 -6.02 4.40
CA GLN A 28 15.00 -5.53 3.08
C GLN A 28 14.65 -6.53 1.96
N HIS A 29 14.81 -7.83 2.21
CA HIS A 29 14.60 -8.87 1.21
C HIS A 29 13.16 -9.38 1.13
N THR A 30 12.43 -9.37 2.26
CA THR A 30 11.05 -9.90 2.34
C THR A 30 9.99 -8.84 2.11
N GLN A 31 10.26 -7.56 2.40
CA GLN A 31 9.29 -6.52 2.12
C GLN A 31 9.13 -6.29 0.61
N PRO A 32 7.89 -6.10 0.13
CA PRO A 32 7.65 -5.66 -1.23
C PRO A 32 8.27 -4.27 -1.42
N SER A 33 8.93 -4.10 -2.55
CA SER A 33 9.49 -2.81 -2.97
C SER A 33 8.39 -1.74 -3.04
N ALA A 34 8.78 -0.46 -3.01
CA ALA A 34 7.84 0.65 -3.15
C ALA A 34 7.01 0.52 -4.45
N ALA A 35 7.64 0.12 -5.55
CA ALA A 35 6.96 -0.11 -6.83
C ALA A 35 5.93 -1.24 -6.75
N GLU A 36 6.28 -2.41 -6.20
CA GLU A 36 5.35 -3.54 -6.04
C GLU A 36 4.17 -3.20 -5.12
N ARG A 37 4.39 -2.37 -4.10
CA ARG A 37 3.34 -1.89 -3.20
C ARG A 37 2.36 -0.97 -3.93
N VAL A 38 2.87 -0.05 -4.73
CA VAL A 38 2.05 0.85 -5.57
C VAL A 38 1.31 0.05 -6.63
N GLU A 39 1.95 -0.94 -7.26
CA GLU A 39 1.29 -1.82 -8.22
C GLU A 39 0.13 -2.58 -7.57
N LYS A 40 0.34 -3.19 -6.40
CA LYS A 40 -0.73 -3.86 -5.63
C LYS A 40 -1.86 -2.90 -5.23
N LEU A 41 -1.53 -1.66 -4.89
CA LEU A 41 -2.51 -0.62 -4.59
C LEU A 41 -3.35 -0.27 -5.84
N LEU A 42 -2.71 -0.18 -7.01
CA LEU A 42 -3.35 0.10 -8.29
C LEU A 42 -4.10 -1.10 -8.87
N GLN A 43 -3.76 -2.33 -8.51
CA GLN A 43 -4.50 -3.54 -8.87
C GLN A 43 -5.62 -3.86 -7.88
N LEU A 44 -5.69 -3.14 -6.76
CA LEU A 44 -6.73 -3.35 -5.77
C LEU A 44 -8.11 -3.08 -6.39
N GLU A 45 -8.93 -4.11 -6.46
CA GLU A 45 -10.30 -4.03 -6.95
C GLU A 45 -11.28 -4.12 -5.77
N CYS A 46 -12.36 -3.35 -5.84
CA CYS A 46 -13.43 -3.41 -4.86
C CYS A 46 -14.25 -4.68 -5.12
N ILE A 47 -13.94 -5.75 -4.40
CA ILE A 47 -14.75 -6.96 -4.38
C ILE A 47 -16.13 -6.55 -3.86
N GLY A 48 -17.21 -6.87 -4.57
CA GLY A 48 -18.52 -6.20 -4.44
C GLY A 48 -19.05 -5.94 -3.02
N ASP A 49 -18.83 -6.84 -2.06
CA ASP A 49 -19.31 -6.70 -0.67
C ASP A 49 -18.35 -5.97 0.26
N LEU A 50 -17.19 -5.53 -0.23
CA LEU A 50 -16.18 -4.88 0.59
C LEU A 50 -16.65 -3.48 0.98
N LYS A 51 -16.85 -3.27 2.29
CA LYS A 51 -17.26 -1.98 2.83
C LYS A 51 -16.30 -0.86 2.36
N PRO A 52 -16.80 0.34 2.00
CA PRO A 52 -15.95 1.43 1.53
C PRO A 52 -14.83 1.81 2.51
N THR A 53 -15.09 1.72 3.82
CA THR A 53 -14.09 1.92 4.89
C THR A 53 -13.00 0.84 4.90
N ALA A 54 -13.34 -0.42 4.62
CA ALA A 54 -12.39 -1.51 4.52
C ALA A 54 -11.47 -1.34 3.30
N LEU A 55 -12.01 -0.82 2.17
CA LEU A 55 -11.22 -0.46 0.99
C LEU A 55 -10.18 0.60 1.34
N LEU A 56 -10.58 1.70 1.98
CA LEU A 56 -9.68 2.76 2.46
C LEU A 56 -8.57 2.23 3.35
N TYR A 57 -8.93 1.39 4.33
CA TYR A 57 -7.96 0.80 5.25
C TYR A 57 -6.91 -0.05 4.51
N ARG A 58 -7.37 -0.90 3.58
CA ARG A 58 -6.48 -1.77 2.78
C ARG A 58 -5.57 -0.96 1.87
N MET A 59 -6.07 0.12 1.28
CA MET A 59 -5.27 1.05 0.49
C MET A 59 -4.17 1.71 1.34
N LYS A 60 -4.51 2.23 2.52
CA LYS A 60 -3.54 2.84 3.45
C LYS A 60 -2.47 1.86 3.92
N LEU A 61 -2.83 0.59 4.11
CA LEU A 61 -1.89 -0.46 4.51
C LEU A 61 -0.83 -0.74 3.41
N LEU A 62 -1.23 -0.66 2.14
CA LEU A 62 -0.33 -0.89 1.01
C LEU A 62 0.55 0.33 0.73
N ALA A 63 0.07 1.54 0.98
CA ALA A 63 0.84 2.76 0.75
C ALA A 63 1.99 2.99 1.75
N PRO A 64 3.13 3.52 1.30
CA PRO A 64 4.17 4.00 2.21
C PRO A 64 3.61 5.13 3.09
N ARG A 65 4.00 5.15 4.37
CA ARG A 65 3.40 5.99 5.43
C ARG A 65 3.45 7.51 5.13
N GLU A 66 4.33 7.93 4.23
CA GLU A 66 4.68 9.34 3.95
C GLU A 66 4.46 9.76 2.48
N CYS A 67 3.92 8.90 1.61
CA CYS A 67 4.07 9.12 0.17
C CYS A 67 2.96 9.94 -0.51
N PHE A 68 1.76 10.05 0.09
CA PHE A 68 0.59 10.55 -0.63
C PHE A 68 -0.15 11.65 0.12
N ASP A 69 -0.35 12.76 -0.56
CA ASP A 69 -1.21 13.84 -0.10
C ASP A 69 -2.69 13.41 0.01
N THR A 70 -3.44 14.14 0.82
CA THR A 70 -4.86 13.91 1.07
C THR A 70 -5.69 13.96 -0.21
N ASP A 71 -5.39 14.86 -1.15
CA ASP A 71 -6.16 14.97 -2.39
C ASP A 71 -5.88 13.83 -3.36
N PHE A 72 -4.64 13.33 -3.39
CA PHE A 72 -4.31 12.10 -4.10
C PHE A 72 -5.11 10.91 -3.56
N TRP A 73 -5.21 10.78 -2.23
CA TRP A 73 -6.00 9.73 -1.60
C TRP A 73 -7.48 9.78 -1.95
N LYS A 74 -8.07 10.98 -1.95
CA LYS A 74 -9.47 11.17 -2.36
C LYS A 74 -9.68 10.73 -3.81
N LEU A 75 -8.80 11.16 -4.71
CA LEU A 75 -8.89 10.82 -6.13
C LEU A 75 -8.73 9.31 -6.37
N LEU A 76 -7.70 8.72 -5.76
CA LEU A 76 -7.44 7.29 -5.92
C LEU A 76 -8.59 6.47 -5.36
N TYR A 77 -9.06 6.79 -4.16
CA TYR A 77 -10.19 6.10 -3.54
C TYR A 77 -11.46 6.21 -4.40
N PHE A 78 -11.76 7.42 -4.91
CA PHE A 78 -12.91 7.63 -5.79
C PHE A 78 -12.83 6.76 -7.05
N LYS A 79 -11.65 6.66 -7.68
CA LYS A 79 -11.44 5.79 -8.85
C LYS A 79 -11.57 4.30 -8.54
N LYS A 80 -11.33 3.90 -7.28
CA LYS A 80 -11.43 2.49 -6.84
C LYS A 80 -12.82 2.07 -6.41
N LEU A 81 -13.74 3.02 -6.21
CA LEU A 81 -15.12 2.70 -5.89
C LEU A 81 -15.85 2.10 -7.11
N PRO A 82 -16.81 1.21 -6.86
CA PRO A 82 -17.71 0.72 -7.90
C PRO A 82 -18.39 1.86 -8.66
N PHE A 83 -18.56 1.68 -9.98
CA PHE A 83 -19.08 2.72 -10.87
C PHE A 83 -20.44 3.27 -10.43
N TYR A 84 -21.32 2.43 -9.87
CA TYR A 84 -22.65 2.85 -9.40
C TYR A 84 -22.62 3.79 -8.19
N ILE A 85 -21.53 3.81 -7.42
CA ILE A 85 -21.36 4.65 -6.22
C ILE A 85 -20.74 6.02 -6.56
N GLN A 86 -19.87 6.06 -7.57
CA GLN A 86 -19.17 7.28 -8.01
C GLN A 86 -20.09 8.48 -8.30
N PRO A 87 -21.22 8.35 -9.04
CA PRO A 87 -22.08 9.50 -9.32
C PRO A 87 -22.76 10.05 -8.06
N ILE A 88 -23.07 9.20 -7.09
CA ILE A 88 -23.70 9.60 -5.81
C ILE A 88 -22.73 10.50 -5.03
N LEU A 89 -21.47 10.07 -4.91
CA LEU A 89 -20.43 10.87 -4.26
C LEU A 89 -20.09 12.14 -5.04
N ALA A 90 -19.99 12.06 -6.37
CA ALA A 90 -19.70 13.23 -7.19
C ALA A 90 -20.76 14.33 -7.02
N ASN A 91 -22.03 13.96 -6.87
CA ASN A 91 -23.11 14.90 -6.61
C ASN A 91 -23.02 15.49 -5.19
N ALA A 92 -22.74 14.67 -4.18
CA ALA A 92 -22.55 15.14 -2.80
C ALA A 92 -21.34 16.08 -2.64
N LEU A 93 -20.29 15.91 -3.46
CA LEU A 93 -19.13 16.82 -3.46
C LEU A 93 -19.40 18.14 -4.20
N LYS A 94 -20.33 18.16 -5.17
CA LYS A 94 -20.74 19.39 -5.87
C LYS A 94 -21.61 20.29 -5.01
N THR A 95 -22.38 19.72 -4.07
CA THR A 95 -23.10 20.48 -3.05
C THR A 95 -22.11 20.99 -2.00
N LYS A 96 -21.47 22.13 -2.27
CA LYS A 96 -20.78 22.89 -1.22
C LYS A 96 -21.79 23.26 -0.14
N PRO A 97 -21.50 23.10 1.15
CA PRO A 97 -22.32 23.73 2.18
C PRO A 97 -22.18 25.26 2.02
N ILE A 98 -23.32 25.94 2.09
CA ILE A 98 -23.43 27.39 2.22
C ILE A 98 -22.88 27.80 3.59
#